data_AF-A0A0V0H048-F1
#
_entry.id   AF-A0A0V0H048-F1
#
_cell.length_a   1.000
_cell.length_b   1.000
_cell.length_c   1.000
_cell.angle_alpha   90.00
_cell.angle_beta   90.00
_cell.angle_gamma   90.00
#
_symmetry.space_group_name_H-M   'P 1'
#
loop_
_entity.id
_entity.type
_entity.pdbx_description
1 polymer ?
#
loop_
_entity_poly.entity_id
_entity_poly.type
_entity_poly.pdbx_seq_one_letter_code
_entity_poly.pdbx_strand_id
1 'polypeptide(L)'
;MQKVKGWRTALRDAADLKGYDISNGIESDCIQHIVDQISVLCKGSLSYMKNLVGIDTHLKNIRSLLAELQMSGVLIVGIWGMPGVGKTTIARAIYDRLSYQFEAVCFLADIKENKCGMHSLQNILLSELLKEKDNCVNNKEDGRSLLARRLRFKKVLVVLDDIDHIDQLDYLAGKLDWFG
;
A
#
# COMPACT_ATOMS: atom_id res chain seq x y z
N MET A 1 40.86 28.97 -5.71
CA MET A 1 41.48 27.63 -5.68
C MET A 1 40.85 26.66 -4.67
N GLN A 2 40.47 27.08 -3.46
CA GLN A 2 39.84 26.18 -2.47
C GLN A 2 38.55 25.50 -2.96
N LYS A 3 37.65 26.24 -3.62
CA LYS A 3 36.40 25.67 -4.18
C LYS A 3 36.66 24.55 -5.20
N VAL A 4 37.65 24.75 -6.09
CA VAL A 4 38.03 23.77 -7.11
C VAL A 4 38.60 22.50 -6.47
N LYS A 5 39.42 22.62 -5.42
CA LYS A 5 39.87 21.47 -4.63
C LYS A 5 38.70 20.75 -3.96
N GLY A 6 37.77 21.49 -3.35
CA GLY A 6 36.57 20.94 -2.72
C GLY A 6 35.70 20.13 -3.69
N TRP A 7 35.42 20.67 -4.89
CA TRP A 7 34.67 19.95 -5.92
C TRP A 7 35.38 18.70 -6.41
N ARG A 8 36.71 18.77 -6.57
CA ARG A 8 37.50 17.60 -7.00
C ARG A 8 37.45 16.46 -5.98
N THR A 9 37.48 16.79 -4.69
CA THR A 9 37.31 15.80 -3.61
C THR A 9 35.88 15.24 -3.64
N ALA A 10 34.85 16.09 -3.63
CA ALA A 10 33.46 15.64 -3.61
C ALA A 10 33.09 14.76 -4.83
N LEU A 11 33.60 15.09 -6.02
CA LEU A 11 33.36 14.28 -7.22
C LEU A 11 34.04 12.90 -7.13
N ARG A 12 35.26 12.84 -6.58
CA ARG A 12 35.95 11.57 -6.34
C ARG A 12 35.15 10.71 -5.37
N ASP A 13 34.77 11.29 -4.23
CA ASP A 13 34.02 10.60 -3.19
C ASP A 13 32.67 10.09 -3.73
N ALA A 14 31.96 10.90 -4.53
CA ALA A 14 30.71 10.52 -5.15
C ALA A 14 30.87 9.40 -6.21
N ALA A 15 31.95 9.41 -7.00
CA ALA A 15 32.23 8.39 -8.01
C ALA A 15 32.66 7.05 -7.39
N ASP A 16 33.26 7.08 -6.20
CA ASP A 16 33.65 5.87 -5.45
C ASP A 16 32.44 5.20 -4.75
N LEU A 17 31.27 5.87 -4.67
CA LEU A 17 30.04 5.27 -4.16
C LEU A 17 29.53 4.19 -5.12
N LYS A 18 29.13 3.05 -4.57
CA LYS A 18 28.43 2.01 -5.34
C LYS A 18 27.04 2.51 -5.73
N GLY A 19 26.83 2.76 -7.02
CA GLY A 19 25.55 3.15 -7.60
C GLY A 19 24.98 2.11 -8.57
N TYR A 20 23.95 2.51 -9.30
CA TYR A 20 23.37 1.74 -10.40
C TYR A 20 23.84 2.29 -11.74
N ASP A 21 24.23 1.41 -12.64
CA ASP A 21 24.54 1.75 -14.03
C ASP A 21 23.36 1.39 -14.93
N ILE A 22 22.90 2.36 -15.73
CA ILE A 22 21.74 2.24 -16.63
C ILE A 22 22.19 1.80 -18.04
N SER A 23 23.50 1.75 -18.30
CA SER A 23 24.07 1.54 -19.64
C SER A 23 23.58 0.30 -20.40
N ASN A 24 23.10 -0.74 -19.69
CA ASN A 24 22.68 -2.02 -20.27
C ASN A 24 21.28 -2.51 -19.82
N GLY A 25 20.44 -1.63 -19.26
CA GLY A 25 19.13 -2.01 -18.69
C GLY A 25 17.96 -1.17 -19.18
N ILE A 26 16.74 -1.63 -18.90
CA ILE A 26 15.52 -0.81 -19.06
C ILE A 26 15.49 0.21 -17.92
N GLU A 27 15.46 1.50 -18.26
CA GLU A 27 15.49 2.59 -17.28
C GLU A 27 14.41 2.47 -16.20
N SER A 28 13.19 2.08 -16.60
CA SER A 28 12.07 1.89 -15.66
C SER A 28 12.34 0.83 -14.59
N ASP A 29 13.00 -0.27 -14.96
CA ASP A 29 13.31 -1.35 -14.02
C ASP A 29 14.39 -0.91 -13.03
N CYS A 30 15.36 -0.13 -13.51
CA CYS A 30 16.40 0.46 -12.67
C CYS A 30 15.80 1.47 -11.66
N ILE A 31 14.91 2.35 -12.14
CA ILE A 31 14.16 3.29 -11.29
C ILE A 31 13.35 2.53 -10.25
N GLN A 32 12.60 1.50 -10.64
CA GLN A 32 11.79 0.71 -9.72
C GLN A 32 12.66 0.04 -8.65
N HIS A 33 13.80 -0.51 -9.03
CA HIS A 33 14.73 -1.13 -8.09
C HIS A 33 15.30 -0.11 -7.07
N ILE A 34 15.64 1.10 -7.52
CA ILE A 34 16.08 2.19 -6.63
C ILE A 34 14.95 2.61 -5.67
N VAL A 35 13.73 2.78 -6.19
CA VAL A 35 12.55 3.13 -5.40
C VAL A 35 12.27 2.06 -4.33
N ASP A 36 12.37 0.78 -4.69
CA ASP A 36 12.17 -0.34 -3.77
C ASP A 36 13.19 -0.30 -2.63
N GLN A 37 14.46 -0.05 -2.94
CA GLN A 37 15.52 0.05 -1.93
C GLN A 37 15.36 1.26 -1.02
N ILE A 38 15.11 2.44 -1.58
CA ILE A 38 14.91 3.67 -0.79
C ILE A 38 13.65 3.53 0.07
N SER A 39 12.57 2.98 -0.46
CA SER A 39 11.32 2.77 0.28
C SER A 39 11.53 1.88 1.50
N VAL A 40 12.34 0.81 1.39
CA VAL A 40 12.69 -0.04 2.53
C VAL A 40 13.48 0.74 3.59
N LEU A 41 14.42 1.59 3.17
CA LEU A 41 15.24 2.43 4.07
C LEU A 41 14.40 3.50 4.78
N CYS A 42 13.55 4.22 4.05
CA CYS A 42 12.65 5.23 4.60
C CYS A 42 11.65 4.62 5.59
N LYS A 43 11.16 3.41 5.32
CA LYS A 43 10.24 2.68 6.21
C LYS A 43 10.95 2.04 7.41
N GLY A 44 12.28 1.91 7.39
CA GLY A 44 13.09 1.56 8.57
C GLY A 44 13.01 2.58 9.71
N SER A 45 12.48 3.78 9.44
CA SER A 45 12.15 4.81 10.43
C SER A 45 10.91 4.50 11.27
N LEU A 46 10.10 3.50 10.91
CA LEU A 46 8.95 3.09 11.74
C LEU A 46 9.47 2.26 12.90
N SER A 47 9.84 2.95 13.98
CA SER A 47 10.45 2.38 15.19
C SER A 47 9.67 1.17 15.73
N TYR A 48 8.34 1.18 15.60
CA TYR A 48 7.47 0.11 16.04
C TYR A 48 7.71 -1.21 15.28
N MET A 49 8.10 -1.16 14.00
CA MET A 49 8.32 -2.37 13.19
C MET A 49 9.53 -3.18 13.64
N LYS A 50 10.52 -2.56 14.29
CA LYS A 50 11.72 -3.26 14.79
C LYS A 50 11.40 -4.29 15.88
N ASN A 51 10.28 -4.10 16.57
CA ASN A 51 9.85 -4.97 17.66
C ASN A 51 8.91 -6.09 17.19
N LEU A 52 8.60 -6.16 15.90
CA LEU A 52 7.67 -7.13 15.36
C LEU A 52 8.39 -8.36 14.81
N VAL A 53 8.13 -9.51 15.41
CA VAL A 53 8.73 -10.79 15.03
C VAL A 53 7.84 -11.51 14.01
N GLY A 54 8.44 -12.13 13.00
CA GLY A 54 7.73 -12.98 12.02
C GLY A 54 7.04 -12.26 10.87
N ILE A 55 7.11 -10.93 10.81
CA ILE A 55 6.49 -10.13 9.74
C ILE A 55 7.10 -10.40 8.38
N ASP A 56 8.41 -10.61 8.31
CA ASP A 56 9.07 -10.92 7.04
C ASP A 56 8.52 -12.19 6.40
N THR A 57 8.13 -13.19 7.22
CA THR A 57 7.47 -14.41 6.76
C THR A 57 6.09 -14.11 6.17
N HIS A 58 5.28 -13.31 6.86
CA HIS A 58 3.95 -12.92 6.37
C HIS A 58 4.05 -12.11 5.05
N LEU A 59 4.98 -11.17 4.97
CA LEU A 59 5.26 -10.39 3.76
C LEU A 59 5.70 -11.27 2.60
N LYS A 60 6.58 -12.25 2.87
CA LYS A 60 7.04 -13.20 1.85
C LYS A 60 5.87 -14.01 1.29
N ASN A 61 4.97 -14.49 2.16
CA ASN A 61 3.78 -15.24 1.73
C ASN A 61 2.86 -14.37 0.87
N ILE A 62 2.58 -13.13 1.28
CA ILE A 62 1.74 -12.21 0.49
C ILE A 62 2.39 -11.89 -0.85
N ARG A 63 3.71 -11.67 -0.88
CA ARG A 63 4.43 -11.45 -2.15
C ARG A 63 4.38 -12.67 -3.07
N SER A 64 4.44 -13.90 -2.52
CA SER A 64 4.23 -15.12 -3.30
C SER A 64 2.83 -15.15 -3.92
N LEU A 65 1.79 -14.88 -3.12
CA LEU A 65 0.41 -14.83 -3.61
C LEU A 65 0.23 -13.77 -4.71
N LEU A 66 0.84 -12.60 -4.53
CA LEU A 66 0.82 -11.53 -5.54
C LEU A 66 1.58 -11.91 -6.83
N ALA A 67 2.65 -12.70 -6.73
CA ALA A 67 3.42 -13.16 -7.89
C ALA A 67 2.72 -14.30 -8.65
N GLU A 68 1.96 -15.15 -7.95
CA GLU A 68 1.15 -16.23 -8.53
C GLU A 68 -0.03 -15.68 -9.34
N LEU A 69 -0.52 -14.48 -9.01
CA LEU A 69 -1.48 -13.72 -9.81
C LEU A 69 -0.80 -13.15 -11.07
N GLN A 70 -0.47 -14.04 -12.01
CA GLN A 70 -0.01 -13.65 -13.34
C GLN A 70 -1.15 -12.95 -14.09
N MET A 71 -1.01 -11.63 -14.25
CA MET A 71 -1.82 -10.76 -15.12
C MET A 71 -3.27 -10.52 -14.65
N SER A 72 -3.49 -9.35 -14.04
CA SER A 72 -4.80 -8.67 -13.83
C SER A 72 -5.87 -9.39 -12.99
N GLY A 73 -5.50 -10.02 -11.88
CA GLY A 73 -6.45 -10.55 -10.90
C GLY A 73 -6.55 -9.71 -9.62
N VAL A 74 -7.74 -9.70 -9.01
CA VAL A 74 -7.95 -9.11 -7.66
C VAL A 74 -7.73 -10.18 -6.60
N LEU A 75 -6.85 -9.91 -5.63
CA LEU A 75 -6.60 -10.78 -4.48
C LEU A 75 -7.34 -10.27 -3.25
N ILE A 76 -8.16 -11.13 -2.65
CA ILE A 76 -8.72 -10.89 -1.31
C ILE A 76 -8.03 -11.85 -0.33
N VAL A 77 -7.46 -11.29 0.76
CA VAL A 77 -6.83 -12.06 1.84
C VAL A 77 -7.57 -11.79 3.14
N GLY A 78 -8.07 -12.84 3.77
CA GLY A 78 -8.65 -12.77 5.12
C GLY A 78 -7.58 -13.02 6.19
N ILE A 79 -7.49 -12.13 7.19
CA ILE A 79 -6.66 -12.34 8.38
C ILE A 79 -7.58 -12.56 9.57
N TRP A 80 -7.68 -13.80 10.05
CA TRP A 80 -8.53 -14.19 11.18
C TRP A 80 -7.73 -14.89 12.28
N GLY A 81 -8.33 -15.03 13.47
CA GLY A 81 -7.70 -15.66 14.63
C GLY A 81 -8.17 -15.07 15.94
N MET A 82 -7.70 -15.63 17.06
CA MET A 82 -8.07 -15.21 18.40
C MET A 82 -7.79 -13.72 18.66
N PRO A 83 -8.54 -13.07 19.57
CA PRO A 83 -8.20 -11.73 20.06
C PRO A 83 -6.77 -11.69 20.62
N GLY A 84 -6.05 -10.57 20.44
CA GLY A 84 -4.72 -10.36 20.99
C GLY A 84 -3.55 -10.99 20.21
N VAL A 85 -3.78 -11.82 19.19
CA VAL A 85 -2.70 -12.45 18.39
C VAL A 85 -1.96 -11.47 17.46
N GLY A 86 -2.43 -10.22 17.35
CA GLY A 86 -1.76 -9.17 16.56
C GLY A 86 -2.23 -9.05 15.11
N LYS A 87 -3.45 -9.46 14.77
CA LYS A 87 -4.01 -9.38 13.39
C LYS A 87 -3.91 -7.97 12.79
N THR A 88 -4.42 -6.98 13.52
CA THR A 88 -4.36 -5.56 13.14
C THR A 88 -2.92 -5.09 12.97
N THR A 89 -2.01 -5.52 13.85
CA THR A 89 -0.58 -5.21 13.75
C THR A 89 0.05 -5.78 12.48
N ILE A 90 -0.27 -7.02 12.13
CA ILE A 90 0.19 -7.67 10.90
C ILE A 90 -0.38 -6.93 9.68
N ALA A 91 -1.68 -6.67 9.65
CA ALA A 91 -2.35 -5.95 8.56
C ALA A 91 -1.74 -4.55 8.35
N ARG A 92 -1.47 -3.82 9.44
CA ARG A 92 -0.83 -2.50 9.39
C ARG A 92 0.60 -2.58 8.87
N ALA A 93 1.39 -3.55 9.32
CA ALA A 93 2.75 -3.70 8.82
C ALA A 93 2.80 -4.09 7.34
N ILE A 94 1.85 -4.92 6.87
CA ILE A 94 1.70 -5.25 5.44
C ILE A 94 1.41 -3.98 4.65
N TYR A 95 0.41 -3.19 5.07
CA TYR A 95 0.06 -1.92 4.45
C TYR A 95 1.28 -0.99 4.40
N ASP A 96 1.91 -0.78 5.56
CA ASP A 96 3.07 0.08 5.70
C ASP A 96 4.26 -0.40 4.90
N ARG A 97 4.36 -1.67 4.50
CA ARG A 97 5.46 -2.19 3.67
C ARG A 97 5.13 -2.21 2.20
N LEU A 98 3.89 -2.52 1.81
CA LEU A 98 3.51 -2.72 0.41
C LEU A 98 2.92 -1.48 -0.25
N SER A 99 2.43 -0.50 0.51
CA SER A 99 1.69 0.66 -0.02
C SER A 99 2.38 1.41 -1.17
N TYR A 100 3.71 1.51 -1.18
CA TYR A 100 4.45 2.23 -2.23
C TYR A 100 4.38 1.53 -3.60
N GLN A 101 4.03 0.24 -3.65
CA GLN A 101 3.97 -0.56 -4.87
C GLN A 101 2.61 -0.45 -5.58
N PHE A 102 1.68 0.35 -5.04
CA PHE A 102 0.30 0.49 -5.50
C PHE A 102 0.01 1.96 -5.84
N GLU A 103 -0.87 2.18 -6.80
CA GLU A 103 -1.25 3.51 -7.30
C GLU A 103 -2.26 4.21 -6.38
N ALA A 104 -3.11 3.42 -5.71
CA ALA A 104 -4.08 3.88 -4.74
C ALA A 104 -4.06 2.96 -3.52
N VAL A 105 -4.06 3.55 -2.33
CA VAL A 105 -3.93 2.81 -1.07
C VAL A 105 -4.89 3.37 -0.03
N CYS A 106 -5.49 2.51 0.78
CA CYS A 106 -6.31 2.94 1.91
C CYS A 106 -6.22 1.92 3.06
N PHE A 107 -6.03 2.42 4.28
CA PHE A 107 -6.18 1.64 5.51
C PHE A 107 -7.38 2.20 6.28
N LEU A 108 -8.47 1.43 6.33
CA LEU A 108 -9.63 1.74 7.17
C LEU A 108 -9.52 0.96 8.48
N ALA A 109 -9.19 1.68 9.55
CA ALA A 109 -9.10 1.14 10.91
C ALA A 109 -10.47 1.03 11.59
N ASP A 110 -10.61 0.09 12.51
CA ASP A 110 -11.68 0.04 13.53
C ASP A 110 -13.10 0.15 12.92
N ILE A 111 -13.37 -0.60 11.84
CA ILE A 111 -14.63 -0.51 11.08
C ILE A 111 -15.84 -0.83 11.97
N LYS A 112 -15.72 -1.86 12.80
CA LYS A 112 -16.74 -2.24 13.79
C LYS A 112 -17.11 -1.11 14.75
N GLU A 113 -16.13 -0.33 15.19
CA GLU A 113 -16.34 0.73 16.19
C GLU A 113 -16.72 2.08 15.55
N ASN A 114 -16.86 2.13 14.23
CA ASN A 114 -17.14 3.37 13.52
C ASN A 114 -18.57 3.90 13.83
N LYS A 115 -18.63 5.06 14.47
CA LYS A 115 -19.89 5.73 14.87
C LYS A 115 -20.55 6.54 13.76
N CYS A 116 -19.83 6.81 12.67
CA CYS A 116 -20.28 7.66 11.56
C CYS A 116 -21.07 6.87 10.50
N GLY A 117 -21.05 5.53 10.56
CA GLY A 117 -21.80 4.63 9.69
C GLY A 117 -21.11 4.33 8.36
N MET A 118 -21.65 3.34 7.64
CA MET A 118 -21.05 2.80 6.40
C MET A 118 -20.89 3.85 5.29
N HIS A 119 -21.82 4.80 5.19
CA HIS A 119 -21.73 5.87 4.19
C HIS A 119 -20.50 6.77 4.42
N SER A 120 -20.17 7.05 5.68
CA SER A 120 -18.98 7.82 6.02
C SER A 120 -17.70 7.05 5.68
N LEU A 121 -17.63 5.76 6.02
CA LEU A 121 -16.49 4.89 5.67
C LEU A 121 -16.28 4.79 4.17
N GLN A 122 -17.34 4.68 3.37
CA GLN A 122 -17.23 4.66 1.91
C GLN A 122 -16.69 5.99 1.35
N ASN A 123 -17.09 7.12 1.92
CA ASN A 123 -16.55 8.42 1.52
C ASN A 123 -15.08 8.59 1.93
N ILE A 124 -14.65 8.07 3.09
CA ILE A 124 -13.23 8.01 3.47
C ILE A 124 -12.46 7.14 2.49
N LEU A 125 -12.97 5.95 2.15
CA LEU A 125 -12.36 5.06 1.17
C LEU A 125 -12.17 5.76 -0.19
N LEU A 126 -13.20 6.45 -0.67
CA LEU A 126 -13.14 7.22 -1.92
C LEU A 126 -12.13 8.37 -1.84
N SER A 127 -12.14 9.13 -0.75
CA SER A 127 -11.23 10.27 -0.52
C SER A 127 -9.77 9.80 -0.57
N GLU A 128 -9.43 8.74 0.16
CA GLU A 128 -8.07 8.17 0.21
C GLU A 128 -7.64 7.58 -1.15
N LEU A 129 -8.50 6.79 -1.80
CA LEU A 129 -8.15 6.10 -3.05
C LEU A 129 -8.13 7.02 -4.28
N LEU A 130 -9.00 8.03 -4.31
CA LEU A 130 -9.12 8.96 -5.44
C LEU A 130 -8.33 10.24 -5.25
N LYS A 131 -7.88 10.54 -4.02
CA LYS A 131 -7.27 11.82 -3.63
C LYS A 131 -8.18 13.02 -3.95
N GLU A 132 -9.49 12.81 -3.84
CA GLU A 132 -10.54 13.82 -4.02
C GLU A 132 -11.08 14.24 -2.63
N LYS A 133 -11.78 15.37 -2.54
CA LYS A 133 -12.31 15.87 -1.25
C LYS A 133 -13.36 14.93 -0.66
N ASP A 134 -13.52 14.99 0.66
CA ASP A 134 -14.57 14.27 1.39
C ASP A 134 -15.99 14.60 0.86
N ASN A 135 -16.89 13.62 0.96
CA ASN A 135 -18.28 13.63 0.47
C ASN A 135 -18.42 13.53 -1.07
N CYS A 136 -17.67 12.61 -1.68
CA CYS A 136 -17.76 12.32 -3.12
C CYS A 136 -19.16 11.86 -3.57
N VAL A 137 -19.94 11.23 -2.68
CA VAL A 137 -21.20 10.58 -3.04
C VAL A 137 -22.29 10.73 -1.97
N ASN A 138 -23.54 10.67 -2.41
CA ASN A 138 -24.73 10.84 -1.56
C ASN A 138 -25.37 9.50 -1.13
N ASN A 139 -24.97 8.38 -1.73
CA ASN A 139 -25.51 7.06 -1.43
C ASN A 139 -24.52 5.94 -1.78
N LYS A 140 -24.86 4.73 -1.30
CA LYS A 140 -24.07 3.50 -1.48
C LYS A 140 -23.74 3.22 -2.95
N GLU A 141 -24.75 3.25 -3.82
CA GLU A 141 -24.63 2.78 -5.21
C GLU A 141 -23.80 3.74 -6.07
N ASP A 142 -23.91 5.04 -5.82
CA ASP A 142 -23.04 6.05 -6.43
C ASP A 142 -21.59 5.83 -6.02
N GLY A 143 -21.34 5.55 -4.74
CA GLY A 143 -20.00 5.24 -4.24
C GLY A 143 -19.39 4.01 -4.89
N ARG A 144 -20.17 2.93 -5.00
CA ARG A 144 -19.76 1.69 -5.67
C ARG A 144 -19.43 1.92 -7.14
N SER A 145 -20.33 2.64 -7.84
CA SER A 145 -20.15 2.97 -9.26
C SER A 145 -18.92 3.85 -9.48
N LEU A 146 -18.65 4.78 -8.57
CA LEU A 146 -17.49 5.66 -8.64
C LEU A 146 -16.19 4.89 -8.41
N LEU A 147 -16.13 4.00 -7.40
CA LEU A 147 -14.99 3.12 -7.16
C LEU A 147 -14.69 2.29 -8.41
N ALA A 148 -15.67 1.54 -8.91
CA ALA A 148 -15.49 0.69 -10.07
C ALA A 148 -15.05 1.48 -11.31
N ARG A 149 -15.66 2.65 -11.57
CA ARG A 149 -15.28 3.47 -12.73
C ARG A 149 -13.85 3.98 -12.66
N ARG A 150 -13.34 4.28 -11.46
CA ARG A 150 -12.04 4.94 -11.27
C ARG A 150 -10.88 3.98 -10.96
N LEU A 151 -11.18 2.81 -10.40
CA LEU A 151 -10.18 1.90 -9.83
C LEU A 151 -10.05 0.56 -10.58
N ARG A 152 -10.96 0.23 -11.50
CA ARG A 152 -10.93 -1.01 -12.33
C ARG A 152 -9.75 -1.18 -13.29
N PHE A 153 -8.82 -0.22 -13.32
CA PHE A 153 -7.61 -0.27 -14.16
C PHE A 153 -6.40 0.24 -13.39
N LYS A 154 -6.46 0.14 -12.06
CA LYS A 154 -5.44 0.65 -11.16
C LYS A 154 -5.02 -0.45 -10.22
N LYS A 155 -3.73 -0.46 -9.92
CA LYS A 155 -3.18 -1.30 -8.87
C LYS A 155 -3.56 -0.69 -7.51
N VAL A 156 -4.55 -1.28 -6.84
CA VAL A 156 -5.11 -0.78 -5.57
C VAL A 156 -4.80 -1.72 -4.39
N LEU A 157 -4.41 -1.15 -3.24
CA LEU A 157 -4.30 -1.86 -1.96
C LEU A 157 -5.28 -1.28 -0.94
N VAL A 158 -6.29 -2.07 -0.56
CA VAL A 158 -7.22 -1.71 0.52
C VAL A 158 -7.03 -2.65 1.69
N VAL A 159 -6.89 -2.10 2.89
CA VAL A 159 -6.91 -2.86 4.14
C VAL A 159 -8.12 -2.41 4.96
N LEU A 160 -8.99 -3.36 5.27
CA LEU A 160 -10.19 -3.18 6.07
C LEU A 160 -9.99 -3.91 7.41
N ASP A 161 -9.81 -3.14 8.48
CA ASP A 161 -9.51 -3.67 9.81
C ASP A 161 -10.78 -3.76 10.67
N ASP A 162 -10.84 -4.82 11.46
CA ASP A 162 -11.96 -5.15 12.36
C ASP A 162 -13.34 -5.21 11.67
N ILE A 163 -13.43 -5.96 10.56
CA ILE A 163 -14.73 -6.37 9.98
C ILE A 163 -15.34 -7.47 10.84
N ASP A 164 -16.57 -7.26 11.31
CA ASP A 164 -17.35 -8.25 12.07
C ASP A 164 -18.65 -8.69 11.40
N HIS A 165 -19.05 -8.02 10.30
CA HIS A 165 -20.24 -8.37 9.53
C HIS A 165 -19.99 -8.35 8.02
N ILE A 166 -20.57 -9.33 7.31
CA ILE A 166 -20.45 -9.43 5.84
C ILE A 166 -20.98 -8.19 5.12
N ASP A 167 -22.00 -7.54 5.68
CA ASP A 167 -22.59 -6.32 5.11
C ASP A 167 -21.58 -5.17 5.01
N GLN A 168 -20.61 -5.10 5.93
CA GLN A 168 -19.53 -4.10 5.89
C GLN A 168 -18.60 -4.36 4.71
N LEU A 169 -18.21 -5.63 4.52
CA LEU A 169 -17.40 -6.04 3.37
C LEU A 169 -18.14 -5.78 2.07
N ASP A 170 -19.42 -6.16 1.99
CA ASP A 170 -20.27 -5.94 0.81
C ASP A 170 -20.45 -4.45 0.47
N TYR A 171 -20.44 -3.58 1.48
CA TYR A 171 -20.55 -2.14 1.29
C TYR A 171 -19.25 -1.52 0.78
N LEU A 172 -18.10 -1.94 1.31
CA LEU A 172 -16.80 -1.30 1.06
C LEU A 172 -15.98 -1.96 -0.06
N ALA A 173 -16.11 -3.27 -0.25
CA ALA A 173 -15.35 -4.06 -1.22
C ALA A 173 -16.13 -5.28 -1.74
N GLY A 174 -17.44 -5.15 -1.93
CA GLY A 174 -18.35 -6.27 -2.19
C GLY A 174 -18.25 -6.93 -3.57
N LYS A 175 -17.52 -6.35 -4.53
CA LYS A 175 -17.27 -6.99 -5.82
C LYS A 175 -15.84 -6.78 -6.28
N LEU A 176 -15.29 -7.81 -6.91
CA LEU A 176 -13.93 -7.81 -7.45
C LEU A 176 -13.79 -6.83 -8.61
N ASP A 177 -14.83 -6.62 -9.42
CA ASP A 177 -14.82 -5.72 -10.58
C ASP A 177 -14.66 -4.23 -10.23
N TRP A 178 -14.61 -3.89 -8.94
CA TRP A 178 -14.33 -2.52 -8.49
C TRP A 178 -12.85 -2.16 -8.59
N PHE A 179 -11.97 -3.17 -8.57
CA PHE A 179 -10.52 -3.01 -8.50
C PHE A 179 -9.84 -3.83 -9.59
N GLY A 180 -8.60 -3.47 -9.93
CA GLY A 180 -7.77 -4.23 -10.86
C GLY A 180 -7.88 -3.74 -12.28
#